data_AF-A0A0L0C9Q3-F1
#
_entry.id   AF-A0A0L0C9Q3-F1
#
_cell.length_a   1.000
_cell.length_b   1.000
_cell.length_c   1.000
_cell.angle_alpha   90.00
_cell.angle_beta   90.00
_cell.angle_gamma   90.00
#
_symmetry.space_group_name_H-M   'P 1'
#
loop_
_entity.id
_entity.type
_entity.pdbx_description
1 polymer ?
#
loop_
_entity_poly.entity_id
_entity_poly.type
_entity_poly.pdbx_seq_one_letter_code
_entity_poly.pdbx_strand_id
1 'polypeptide(L)'
;MNLGISILFKVPTTPPTKLFSFMNPLAFDIWLYVLAAYFLVSCTIYVVAKFSPIEHNIERTNICIKSKSADFNLANSFWFTIGTLMQQGSELSPRAISTRIISAVWWFFTLIIIASYTANLAAFLTVERMTTPIENAEDLASQTEISYGTLDSGSTMTFFRDSLIETYRKMWRNMDNKKKPSALTSTYDEGIKRVKESNYAFLMESTMLDYIVQRDCNLTQIGGLLDTKGKEFIKIIFGYGEHIFSVKLCSSLP
;
A
#
# COMPACT_ATOMS: atom_id res chain seq x y z
N MET A 1 20.02 -20.46 22.05
CA MET A 1 19.01 -20.09 21.05
C MET A 1 17.66 -20.15 21.74
N ASN A 2 16.92 -19.04 21.77
CA ASN A 2 15.56 -19.02 22.30
C ASN A 2 14.63 -19.54 21.21
N LEU A 3 13.77 -20.51 21.54
CA LEU A 3 12.75 -21.04 20.64
C LEU A 3 11.39 -20.53 21.11
N GLY A 4 10.40 -20.56 20.25
CA GLY A 4 9.08 -20.08 20.62
C GLY A 4 8.00 -20.52 19.65
N ILE A 5 6.77 -20.21 19.97
CA ILE A 5 5.66 -20.39 19.04
C ILE A 5 5.65 -19.20 18.09
N SER A 6 5.54 -19.46 16.80
CA SER A 6 5.43 -18.44 15.77
C SER A 6 4.38 -18.82 14.72
N ILE A 7 4.03 -17.86 13.87
CA ILE A 7 2.90 -17.95 12.94
C ILE A 7 3.44 -18.09 11.51
N LEU A 8 3.13 -19.22 10.89
CA LEU A 8 3.41 -19.48 9.48
C LEU A 8 2.22 -19.05 8.63
N PHE A 9 2.48 -18.20 7.64
CA PHE A 9 1.47 -17.75 6.68
C PHE A 9 2.07 -17.70 5.27
N LYS A 10 1.22 -17.67 4.25
CA LYS A 10 1.69 -17.45 2.88
C LYS A 10 2.11 -15.99 2.68
N VAL A 11 3.07 -15.76 1.80
CA VAL A 11 3.48 -14.40 1.40
C VAL A 11 2.23 -13.64 0.90
N PRO A 12 2.00 -12.39 1.35
CA PRO A 12 0.88 -11.61 0.85
C PRO A 12 1.03 -11.39 -0.65
N THR A 13 0.04 -11.82 -1.43
CA THR A 13 -0.02 -11.50 -2.86
C THR A 13 -0.51 -10.07 -3.02
N THR A 14 0.14 -9.29 -3.87
CA THR A 14 -0.29 -7.94 -4.22
C THR A 14 -1.75 -7.98 -4.73
N PRO A 15 -2.66 -7.15 -4.17
CA PRO A 15 -4.04 -7.14 -4.61
C PRO A 15 -4.12 -6.73 -6.09
N PRO A 16 -5.12 -7.23 -6.84
CA PRO A 16 -5.26 -6.90 -8.25
C PRO A 16 -5.41 -5.39 -8.45
N THR A 17 -4.78 -4.88 -9.51
CA THR A 17 -4.79 -3.45 -9.86
C THR A 17 -6.23 -2.96 -10.07
N LYS A 18 -6.70 -2.05 -9.21
CA LYS A 18 -8.02 -1.42 -9.35
C LYS A 18 -8.01 -0.44 -10.53
N LEU A 19 -9.13 -0.32 -11.26
CA LEU A 19 -9.27 0.54 -12.45
C LEU A 19 -8.87 2.01 -12.23
N PHE A 20 -9.05 2.53 -11.00
CA PHE A 20 -8.71 3.92 -10.64
C PHE A 20 -7.38 4.06 -9.88
N SER A 21 -6.51 3.04 -9.92
CA SER A 21 -5.22 3.09 -9.21
C SER A 21 -4.30 4.21 -9.68
N PHE A 22 -4.52 4.75 -10.90
CA PHE A 22 -3.78 5.89 -11.43
C PHE A 22 -4.05 7.21 -10.68
N MET A 23 -5.19 7.35 -9.98
CA MET A 23 -5.51 8.55 -9.20
C MET A 23 -4.96 8.52 -7.77
N ASN A 24 -4.61 7.33 -7.26
CA ASN A 24 -4.08 7.13 -5.90
C ASN A 24 -2.76 7.85 -5.57
N PRO A 25 -1.85 8.19 -6.51
CA PRO A 25 -0.60 8.90 -6.18
C PRO A 25 -0.81 10.31 -5.60
N LEU A 26 -2.01 10.88 -5.73
CA LEU A 26 -2.36 12.19 -5.22
C LEU A 26 -3.63 12.08 -4.35
N ALA A 27 -3.62 12.72 -3.19
CA ALA A 27 -4.79 12.73 -2.29
C ALA A 27 -6.01 13.36 -2.97
N PHE A 28 -7.19 12.83 -2.66
CA PHE A 28 -8.46 13.32 -3.22
C PHE A 28 -8.69 14.82 -2.97
N ASP A 29 -8.24 15.32 -1.82
CA ASP A 29 -8.34 16.74 -1.46
C ASP A 29 -7.61 17.64 -2.48
N ILE A 30 -6.43 17.21 -2.94
CA ILE A 30 -5.63 17.99 -3.89
C ILE A 30 -6.31 18.04 -5.25
N TRP A 31 -6.94 16.95 -5.68
CA TRP A 31 -7.75 16.94 -6.90
C TRP A 31 -8.89 17.97 -6.84
N LEU A 32 -9.55 18.08 -5.69
CA LEU A 32 -10.60 19.07 -5.47
C LEU A 32 -10.05 20.50 -5.51
N TYR A 33 -8.89 20.77 -4.90
CA TYR A 33 -8.22 22.07 -4.98
C TYR A 33 -7.77 22.42 -6.40
N VAL A 34 -7.25 21.48 -7.19
CA VAL A 34 -6.89 21.69 -8.59
C VAL A 34 -8.11 22.04 -9.43
N LEU A 35 -9.23 21.34 -9.23
CA LEU A 35 -10.49 21.62 -9.91
C LEU A 35 -11.02 23.01 -9.54
N ALA A 36 -11.00 23.38 -8.26
CA ALA A 36 -11.40 24.70 -7.81
C ALA A 36 -10.50 25.82 -8.40
N ALA A 37 -9.19 25.61 -8.39
CA ALA A 37 -8.21 26.54 -8.97
C ALA A 37 -8.42 26.70 -10.49
N TYR A 38 -8.72 25.61 -11.20
CA TYR A 38 -9.06 25.64 -12.63
C TYR A 38 -10.27 26.54 -12.93
N PHE A 39 -11.37 26.38 -12.16
CA PHE A 39 -12.54 27.24 -12.33
C PHE A 39 -12.25 28.71 -12.01
N LEU A 40 -11.48 28.96 -10.94
CA LEU A 40 -11.07 30.30 -10.54
C LEU A 40 -10.26 30.97 -11.63
N VAL A 41 -9.22 30.30 -12.15
CA VAL A 41 -8.33 30.88 -13.16
C VAL A 41 -9.07 31.13 -14.48
N SER A 42 -9.89 30.19 -14.94
CA SER A 42 -10.71 30.39 -16.13
C SER A 42 -11.65 31.60 -16.00
N CYS A 43 -12.30 31.76 -14.83
CA CYS A 43 -13.14 32.91 -14.55
C CYS A 43 -12.34 34.22 -14.53
N THR A 44 -11.16 34.23 -13.88
CA THR A 44 -10.31 35.43 -13.86
C THR A 44 -9.81 35.84 -15.24
N ILE A 45 -9.44 34.89 -16.10
CA ILE A 45 -9.04 35.16 -17.49
C ILE A 45 -10.22 35.74 -18.26
N TYR A 46 -11.42 35.17 -18.13
CA TYR A 46 -12.63 35.69 -18.76
C TYR A 46 -12.96 37.13 -18.32
N VAL A 47 -12.91 37.40 -17.01
CA VAL A 47 -13.17 38.73 -16.45
C VAL A 47 -12.14 39.74 -16.95
N VAL A 48 -10.84 39.41 -16.89
CA VAL A 48 -9.77 40.32 -17.31
C VAL A 48 -9.80 40.55 -18.82
N ALA A 49 -10.11 39.55 -19.64
CA ALA A 49 -10.30 39.72 -21.07
C ALA A 49 -11.47 40.66 -21.38
N LYS A 50 -12.60 40.51 -20.68
CA LYS A 50 -13.78 41.37 -20.87
C LYS A 50 -13.58 42.81 -20.43
N PHE A 51 -12.80 43.05 -19.36
CA PHE A 51 -12.51 44.39 -18.85
C PHE A 51 -11.30 45.05 -19.52
N SER A 52 -10.49 44.31 -20.29
CA SER A 52 -9.30 44.86 -20.95
C SER A 52 -9.69 45.71 -22.17
N PRO A 53 -9.49 47.05 -22.15
CA PRO A 53 -9.85 47.93 -23.25
C PRO A 53 -9.02 47.72 -24.52
N ILE A 54 -7.92 46.95 -24.42
CA ILE A 54 -6.96 46.70 -25.50
C ILE A 54 -7.53 45.70 -26.52
N GLU A 55 -8.38 44.76 -26.09
CA GLU A 55 -9.06 43.84 -27.01
C GLU A 55 -10.23 44.53 -27.73
N HIS A 56 -10.97 45.38 -27.02
CA HIS A 56 -12.11 46.12 -27.57
C HIS A 56 -11.72 47.24 -28.58
N ASN A 57 -10.54 47.88 -28.41
CA ASN A 57 -10.12 48.96 -29.30
C ASN A 57 -9.54 48.48 -30.64
N ILE A 58 -9.02 47.25 -30.73
CA ILE A 58 -8.44 46.70 -31.96
C ILE A 58 -9.53 46.21 -32.93
N GLU A 59 -10.67 45.77 -32.41
CA GLU A 59 -11.84 45.39 -33.21
C GLU A 59 -12.34 46.56 -34.08
N ARG A 60 -12.13 47.79 -33.61
CA ARG A 60 -12.52 49.02 -34.31
C ARG A 60 -11.51 49.45 -35.39
N THR A 61 -10.27 48.96 -35.36
CA THR A 61 -9.20 49.35 -36.33
C THR A 61 -8.99 48.31 -37.44
N ASN A 62 -9.29 47.02 -37.21
CA ASN A 62 -9.00 45.92 -38.13
C ASN A 62 -10.23 45.37 -38.86
N ILE A 63 -11.17 46.23 -39.27
CA ILE A 63 -12.36 45.83 -40.04
C ILE A 63 -12.00 45.12 -41.37
N CYS A 64 -10.79 45.33 -41.91
CA CYS A 64 -10.35 44.74 -43.19
C CYS A 64 -9.58 43.41 -43.09
N ILE A 65 -9.20 42.93 -41.91
CA ILE A 65 -8.60 41.60 -41.75
C ILE A 65 -9.43 40.86 -40.72
N LYS A 66 -10.50 40.21 -41.18
CA LYS A 66 -11.25 39.23 -40.41
C LYS A 66 -10.41 37.96 -40.22
N SER A 67 -9.21 38.12 -39.69
CA SER A 67 -8.54 37.02 -39.02
C SER A 67 -9.44 36.70 -37.82
N LYS A 68 -9.87 35.46 -37.73
CA LYS A 68 -10.66 34.91 -36.62
C LYS A 68 -9.77 34.90 -35.37
N SER A 69 -9.38 36.09 -34.91
CA SER A 69 -8.43 36.28 -33.83
C SER A 69 -9.14 36.02 -32.51
N ALA A 70 -9.30 34.74 -32.19
CA ALA A 70 -9.28 34.21 -30.83
C ALA A 70 -9.95 35.10 -29.77
N ASP A 71 -11.24 35.38 -29.92
CA ASP A 71 -11.98 36.08 -28.86
C ASP A 71 -12.05 35.20 -27.61
N PHE A 72 -11.64 35.73 -26.46
CA PHE A 72 -11.72 35.04 -25.17
C PHE A 72 -13.18 35.01 -24.68
N ASN A 73 -14.00 34.14 -25.28
CA ASN A 73 -15.28 33.74 -24.71
C ASN A 73 -15.07 32.81 -23.50
N LEU A 74 -16.10 32.61 -22.67
CA LEU A 74 -16.02 31.75 -21.48
C LEU A 74 -15.57 30.32 -21.84
N ALA A 75 -16.13 29.74 -22.91
CA ALA A 75 -15.73 28.42 -23.41
C ALA A 75 -14.28 28.36 -23.88
N ASN A 76 -13.79 29.42 -24.54
CA ASN A 76 -12.40 29.53 -25.00
C ASN A 76 -11.42 29.72 -23.84
N SER A 77 -11.85 30.38 -22.75
CA SER A 77 -11.07 30.55 -21.52
C SER A 77 -10.90 29.21 -20.78
N PHE A 78 -11.98 28.42 -20.70
CA PHE A 78 -11.89 27.05 -20.19
C PHE A 78 -11.00 26.17 -21.07
N TRP A 79 -11.15 26.25 -22.40
CA TRP A 79 -10.32 25.51 -23.35
C TRP A 79 -8.82 25.87 -23.26
N PHE A 80 -8.51 27.16 -23.09
CA PHE A 80 -7.14 27.63 -22.85
C PHE A 80 -6.57 27.09 -21.53
N THR A 81 -7.38 27.12 -20.46
CA THR A 81 -6.96 26.68 -19.12
C THR A 81 -6.75 25.16 -19.06
N ILE A 82 -7.56 24.37 -19.78
CA ILE A 82 -7.39 22.91 -19.85
C ILE A 82 -6.20 22.54 -20.75
N GLY A 83 -5.99 23.24 -21.86
CA GLY A 83 -4.82 23.02 -22.73
C GLY A 83 -3.51 23.24 -21.97
N THR A 84 -3.40 24.36 -21.26
CA THR A 84 -2.23 24.66 -20.41
C THR A 84 -2.04 23.66 -19.25
N LEU A 85 -3.11 23.11 -18.69
CA LEU A 85 -3.04 22.02 -17.70
C LEU A 85 -2.54 20.71 -18.32
N MET A 86 -2.96 20.38 -19.54
CA MET A 86 -2.48 19.19 -20.26
C MET A 86 -1.11 19.37 -20.91
N GLN A 87 -0.43 20.51 -20.68
CA GLN A 87 0.79 20.94 -21.38
C GLN A 87 0.63 20.98 -22.91
N GLN A 88 -0.61 21.09 -23.40
CA GLN A 88 -0.92 21.26 -24.81
C GLN A 88 -1.06 22.76 -25.09
N GLY A 89 -0.21 23.28 -25.99
CA GLY A 89 -0.32 24.67 -26.43
C GLY A 89 -1.68 24.92 -27.09
N SER A 90 -2.30 26.06 -26.80
CA SER A 90 -3.51 26.52 -27.48
C SER A 90 -3.16 27.51 -28.58
N GLU A 91 -3.90 27.47 -29.69
CA GLU A 91 -3.80 28.49 -30.75
C GLU A 91 -4.27 29.88 -30.28
N LEU A 92 -5.00 29.92 -29.16
CA LEU A 92 -5.43 31.13 -28.46
C LEU A 92 -4.24 31.67 -27.66
N SER A 93 -3.74 32.87 -27.99
CA SER A 93 -2.65 33.51 -27.26
C SER A 93 -3.10 34.84 -26.63
N PRO A 94 -2.90 35.02 -25.31
CA PRO A 94 -3.25 36.28 -24.64
C PRO A 94 -2.37 37.41 -25.19
N ARG A 95 -3.02 38.48 -25.66
CA ARG A 95 -2.35 39.68 -26.19
C ARG A 95 -2.06 40.72 -25.10
N ALA A 96 -2.95 40.86 -24.11
CA ALA A 96 -2.78 41.80 -23.02
C ALA A 96 -1.71 41.34 -22.02
N ILE A 97 -0.95 42.29 -21.44
CA ILE A 97 0.11 41.97 -20.48
C ILE A 97 -0.44 41.37 -19.18
N SER A 98 -1.64 41.81 -18.75
CA SER A 98 -2.34 41.31 -17.57
C SER A 98 -2.73 39.83 -17.70
N THR A 99 -3.30 39.45 -18.85
CA THR A 99 -3.67 38.05 -19.11
C THR A 99 -2.45 37.16 -19.27
N ARG A 100 -1.34 37.66 -19.85
CA ARG A 100 -0.06 36.94 -19.90
C ARG A 100 0.52 36.62 -18.53
N ILE A 101 0.50 37.58 -17.59
CA ILE A 101 1.00 37.34 -16.23
C ILE A 101 0.17 36.27 -15.54
N ILE A 102 -1.16 36.33 -15.65
CA ILE A 102 -2.07 35.31 -15.07
C ILE A 102 -1.79 33.93 -15.69
N SER A 103 -1.66 33.85 -17.02
CA SER A 103 -1.33 32.60 -17.70
C SER A 103 0.06 32.06 -17.32
N ALA A 104 1.05 32.93 -17.10
CA ALA A 104 2.39 32.51 -16.68
C ALA A 104 2.39 31.95 -15.24
N VAL A 105 1.66 32.57 -14.33
CA VAL A 105 1.50 32.07 -12.95
C VAL A 105 0.75 30.74 -12.96
N TRP A 106 -0.33 30.64 -13.74
CA TRP A 106 -1.05 29.38 -13.92
C TRP A 106 -0.16 28.28 -14.49
N TRP A 107 0.61 28.60 -15.52
CA TRP A 107 1.54 27.65 -16.15
C TRP A 107 2.63 27.17 -15.17
N PHE A 108 3.17 28.07 -14.33
CA PHE A 108 4.12 27.67 -13.29
C PHE A 108 3.47 26.76 -12.24
N PHE A 109 2.23 27.06 -11.84
CA PHE A 109 1.46 26.21 -10.94
C PHE A 109 1.19 24.81 -11.53
N THR A 110 0.76 24.72 -12.78
CA THR A 110 0.49 23.44 -13.44
C THR A 110 1.76 22.62 -13.62
N LEU A 111 2.90 23.24 -13.93
CA LEU A 111 4.19 22.57 -13.97
C LEU A 111 4.55 21.90 -12.65
N ILE A 112 4.39 22.61 -11.52
CA ILE A 112 4.67 22.05 -10.19
C ILE A 112 3.77 20.84 -9.91
N ILE A 113 2.47 20.96 -10.18
CA ILE A 113 1.50 19.88 -9.94
C ILE A 113 1.85 18.64 -10.77
N ILE A 114 2.15 18.80 -12.06
CA ILE A 114 2.50 17.67 -12.94
C ILE A 114 3.82 17.05 -12.50
N ALA A 115 4.83 17.85 -12.16
CA ALA A 115 6.10 17.34 -11.66
C ALA A 115 5.91 16.51 -10.38
N SER A 116 5.14 17.01 -9.41
CA SER A 116 4.82 16.26 -8.18
C SER A 116 4.01 14.99 -8.45
N TYR A 117 3.03 15.04 -9.36
CA TYR A 117 2.26 13.86 -9.74
C TYR A 117 3.14 12.80 -10.40
N THR A 118 4.01 13.19 -11.34
CA THR A 118 4.94 12.25 -11.99
C THR A 118 5.93 11.63 -11.02
N ALA A 119 6.44 12.41 -10.04
CA ALA A 119 7.31 11.89 -8.99
C ALA A 119 6.60 10.87 -8.08
N ASN A 120 5.39 11.19 -7.61
CA ASN A 120 4.62 10.29 -6.76
C ASN A 120 4.15 9.03 -7.50
N LEU A 121 3.79 9.16 -8.78
CA LEU A 121 3.45 8.02 -9.62
C LEU A 121 4.66 7.11 -9.82
N ALA A 122 5.85 7.67 -10.12
CA ALA A 122 7.08 6.90 -10.25
C ALA A 122 7.41 6.14 -8.96
N ALA A 123 7.30 6.83 -7.80
CA ALA A 123 7.47 6.20 -6.50
C ALA A 123 6.47 5.05 -6.29
N PHE A 124 5.19 5.26 -6.61
CA PHE A 124 4.15 4.24 -6.50
C PHE A 124 4.41 3.02 -7.39
N LEU A 125 4.92 3.22 -8.62
CA LEU A 125 5.25 2.14 -9.54
C LEU A 125 6.48 1.33 -9.09
N THR A 126 7.41 1.95 -8.36
CA THR A 126 8.58 1.26 -7.81
C THR A 126 8.31 0.57 -6.48
N VAL A 127 7.29 1.02 -5.74
CA VAL A 127 6.98 0.48 -4.41
C VAL A 127 5.81 -0.49 -4.51
N GLU A 128 6.15 -1.78 -4.63
CA GLU A 128 5.19 -2.84 -4.35
C GLU A 128 4.95 -2.90 -2.84
N ARG A 129 3.87 -2.28 -2.37
CA ARG A 129 3.46 -2.42 -0.97
C ARG A 129 2.91 -3.83 -0.75
N MET A 130 3.74 -4.72 -0.22
CA MET A 130 3.27 -5.95 0.39
C MET A 130 2.52 -5.58 1.68
N THR A 131 1.20 -5.42 1.59
CA THR A 131 0.36 -5.26 2.79
C THR A 131 0.13 -6.64 3.39
N THR A 132 0.77 -6.93 4.51
CA THR A 132 0.46 -8.12 5.31
C THR A 132 -0.89 -7.90 6.02
N PRO A 133 -1.89 -8.78 5.84
CA PRO A 133 -3.19 -8.62 6.50
C PRO A 133 -3.14 -8.87 8.01
N ILE A 134 -2.04 -9.44 8.51
CA ILE A 134 -1.80 -9.77 9.90
C ILE A 134 -0.39 -9.32 10.29
N GLU A 135 -0.24 -8.61 11.40
CA GLU A 135 1.07 -8.27 11.97
C GLU A 135 1.32 -9.06 13.27
N ASN A 136 0.26 -9.25 14.07
CA ASN A 136 0.34 -9.85 15.40
C ASN A 136 -0.73 -10.93 15.65
N ALA A 137 -0.53 -11.72 16.73
CA ALA A 137 -1.52 -12.69 17.19
C ALA A 137 -2.84 -12.05 17.64
N GLU A 138 -2.80 -10.80 18.11
CA GLU A 138 -4.00 -10.04 18.49
C GLU A 138 -4.91 -9.78 17.27
N ASP A 139 -4.30 -9.41 16.13
CA ASP A 139 -5.03 -9.17 14.88
C ASP A 139 -5.77 -10.44 14.47
N LEU A 140 -5.08 -11.59 14.51
CA LEU A 140 -5.67 -12.91 14.26
C LEU A 140 -6.81 -13.24 15.23
N ALA A 141 -6.68 -12.91 16.51
CA ALA A 141 -7.70 -13.17 17.53
C ALA A 141 -8.92 -12.24 17.42
N SER A 142 -8.75 -11.04 16.85
CA SER A 142 -9.81 -10.05 16.65
C SER A 142 -10.68 -10.37 15.43
N GLN A 143 -10.09 -10.90 14.37
CA GLN A 143 -10.74 -11.22 13.10
C GLN A 143 -11.22 -12.68 13.01
N THR A 144 -12.11 -12.98 12.05
CA THR A 144 -12.67 -14.34 11.83
C THR A 144 -12.55 -14.86 10.39
N GLU A 145 -12.01 -14.05 9.49
CA GLU A 145 -11.87 -14.34 8.05
C GLU A 145 -10.74 -15.36 7.79
N ILE A 146 -9.57 -15.11 8.36
CA ILE A 146 -8.41 -16.01 8.33
C ILE A 146 -8.60 -17.05 9.43
N SER A 147 -8.66 -18.32 9.04
CA SER A 147 -8.70 -19.41 10.01
C SER A 147 -7.29 -19.71 10.50
N TYR A 148 -7.14 -20.13 11.75
CA TYR A 148 -5.84 -20.43 12.33
C TYR A 148 -5.91 -21.63 13.26
N GLY A 149 -4.78 -22.29 13.46
CA GLY A 149 -4.70 -23.45 14.34
C GLY A 149 -3.32 -24.07 14.43
N THR A 150 -3.25 -25.18 15.15
CA THR A 150 -2.01 -25.86 15.54
C THR A 150 -2.08 -27.34 15.16
N LEU A 151 -0.96 -28.04 15.32
CA LEU A 151 -0.95 -29.51 15.29
C LEU A 151 -1.87 -30.06 16.40
N ASP A 152 -2.69 -31.04 16.06
CA ASP A 152 -3.49 -31.79 17.01
C ASP A 152 -2.58 -32.56 17.98
N SER A 153 -2.98 -32.60 19.26
CA SER A 153 -2.20 -33.19 20.36
C SER A 153 -0.76 -32.64 20.54
N GLY A 154 -0.48 -31.44 20.01
CA GLY A 154 0.82 -30.77 20.15
C GLY A 154 1.02 -30.02 21.47
N SER A 155 2.28 -29.74 21.81
CA SER A 155 2.64 -28.87 22.95
C SER A 155 2.15 -27.42 22.75
N THR A 156 2.07 -26.97 21.50
CA THR A 156 1.50 -25.68 21.11
C THR A 156 -0.01 -25.61 21.37
N MET A 157 -0.75 -26.69 21.07
CA MET A 157 -2.19 -26.80 21.35
C MET A 157 -2.45 -26.69 22.86
N THR A 158 -1.69 -27.44 23.66
CA THR A 158 -1.77 -27.43 25.13
C THR A 158 -1.44 -26.04 25.71
N PHE A 159 -0.45 -25.35 25.14
CA PHE A 159 -0.11 -23.98 25.53
C PHE A 159 -1.30 -23.01 25.37
N PHE A 160 -2.01 -23.04 24.24
CA PHE A 160 -3.17 -22.17 24.04
C PHE A 160 -4.35 -22.55 24.93
N ARG A 161 -4.54 -23.84 25.22
CA ARG A 161 -5.59 -24.32 26.12
C ARG A 161 -5.38 -23.86 27.57
N ASP A 162 -4.14 -23.94 28.05
CA ASP A 162 -3.80 -23.68 29.46
C ASP A 162 -3.35 -22.22 29.69
N SER A 163 -3.32 -21.39 28.64
CA SER A 163 -2.88 -20.00 28.72
C SER A 163 -3.84 -19.11 29.54
N LEU A 164 -3.27 -18.26 30.38
CA LEU A 164 -4.01 -17.28 31.19
C LEU A 164 -4.26 -15.96 30.44
N ILE A 165 -3.56 -15.70 29.34
CA ILE A 165 -3.69 -14.45 28.55
C ILE A 165 -5.02 -14.48 27.78
N GLU A 166 -5.82 -13.40 27.88
CA GLU A 166 -7.17 -13.33 27.30
C GLU A 166 -7.16 -13.54 25.78
N THR A 167 -6.19 -12.94 25.07
CA THR A 167 -6.02 -13.10 23.62
C THR A 167 -5.84 -14.57 23.23
N TYR A 168 -4.94 -15.30 23.90
CA TYR A 168 -4.66 -16.70 23.62
C TYR A 168 -5.81 -17.62 24.01
N ARG A 169 -6.51 -17.30 25.11
CA ARG A 169 -7.73 -18.01 25.52
C ARG A 169 -8.85 -17.83 24.50
N LYS A 170 -8.99 -16.62 23.93
CA LYS A 170 -9.94 -16.32 22.85
C LYS A 170 -9.58 -17.07 21.57
N MET A 171 -8.29 -17.13 21.22
CA MET A 171 -7.80 -17.95 20.09
C MET A 171 -8.12 -19.42 20.31
N TRP A 172 -7.86 -19.97 21.49
CA TRP A 172 -8.19 -21.34 21.84
C TRP A 172 -9.69 -21.63 21.70
N ARG A 173 -10.55 -20.76 22.24
CA ARG A 173 -12.02 -20.89 22.10
C ARG A 173 -12.48 -20.88 20.64
N ASN A 174 -11.74 -20.20 19.75
CA ASN A 174 -12.03 -20.21 18.31
C ASN A 174 -11.56 -21.51 17.66
N MET A 175 -10.38 -22.02 18.03
CA MET A 175 -9.84 -23.30 17.55
C MET A 175 -10.67 -24.50 18.01
N ASP A 176 -11.12 -24.52 19.26
CA ASP A 176 -11.94 -25.58 19.88
C ASP A 176 -13.43 -25.51 19.46
N ASN A 177 -13.82 -24.46 18.74
CA ASN A 177 -15.19 -24.29 18.32
C ASN A 177 -15.57 -25.37 17.29
N LYS A 178 -16.45 -26.29 17.69
CA LYS A 178 -16.95 -27.43 16.88
C LYS A 178 -17.55 -27.05 15.51
N LYS A 179 -17.79 -25.75 15.27
CA LYS A 179 -18.21 -25.21 13.96
C LYS A 179 -17.09 -25.20 12.90
N LYS A 180 -15.81 -25.31 13.31
CA LYS A 180 -14.64 -25.39 12.43
C LYS A 180 -13.80 -26.63 12.76
N PRO A 181 -14.30 -27.85 12.50
CA PRO A 181 -13.62 -29.11 12.87
C PRO A 181 -12.27 -29.32 12.17
N SER A 182 -11.89 -28.42 11.27
CA SER A 182 -10.63 -28.43 10.56
C SER A 182 -9.66 -27.35 11.06
N ALA A 183 -9.88 -26.66 12.18
CA ALA A 183 -8.89 -25.70 12.67
C ALA A 183 -7.56 -26.38 13.06
N LEU A 184 -7.61 -27.59 13.62
CA LEU A 184 -6.42 -28.37 13.96
C LEU A 184 -6.02 -29.29 12.79
N THR A 185 -4.73 -29.58 12.66
CA THR A 185 -4.20 -30.47 11.62
C THR A 185 -3.51 -31.66 12.24
N SER A 186 -3.61 -32.84 11.61
CA SER A 186 -3.06 -34.07 12.18
C SER A 186 -1.55 -34.18 11.99
N THR A 187 -1.03 -33.63 10.90
CA THR A 187 0.41 -33.63 10.57
C THR A 187 0.91 -32.25 10.21
N TYR A 188 2.23 -32.04 10.28
CA TYR A 188 2.87 -30.79 9.84
C TYR A 188 2.71 -30.57 8.34
N ASP A 189 2.86 -31.63 7.53
CA ASP A 189 2.72 -31.54 6.07
C ASP A 189 1.32 -31.12 5.64
N GLU A 190 0.28 -31.63 6.32
CA GLU A 190 -1.11 -31.22 6.11
C GLU A 190 -1.29 -29.72 6.45
N GLY A 191 -0.73 -29.27 7.58
CA GLY A 191 -0.76 -27.86 7.97
C GLY A 191 -0.07 -26.94 6.97
N ILE A 192 1.12 -27.30 6.50
CA ILE A 192 1.88 -26.52 5.53
C ILE A 192 1.14 -26.45 4.18
N LYS A 193 0.64 -27.59 3.69
CA LYS A 193 -0.13 -27.66 2.45
C LYS A 193 -1.36 -26.77 2.52
N ARG A 194 -2.03 -26.76 3.67
CA ARG A 194 -3.21 -25.92 3.91
C ARG A 194 -2.93 -24.42 3.94
N VAL A 195 -1.81 -24.00 4.50
CA VAL A 195 -1.36 -22.59 4.46
C VAL A 195 -1.13 -22.15 3.00
N LYS A 196 -0.62 -23.03 2.14
CA LYS A 196 -0.42 -22.75 0.71
C LYS A 196 -1.74 -22.65 -0.05
N GLU A 197 -2.68 -23.56 0.19
CA GLU A 197 -3.93 -23.67 -0.58
C GLU A 197 -5.05 -22.73 -0.11
N SER A 198 -5.09 -22.39 1.18
CA SER A 198 -6.20 -21.64 1.80
C SER A 198 -5.71 -20.43 2.60
N ASN A 199 -6.62 -19.50 2.94
CA ASN A 199 -6.31 -18.39 3.86
C ASN A 199 -6.27 -18.90 5.31
N TYR A 200 -5.24 -19.68 5.62
CA TYR A 200 -5.04 -20.33 6.91
C TYR A 200 -3.67 -19.98 7.50
N ALA A 201 -3.62 -19.65 8.79
CA ALA A 201 -2.39 -19.40 9.53
C ALA A 201 -2.07 -20.56 10.46
N PHE A 202 -0.85 -21.10 10.35
CA PHE A 202 -0.45 -22.28 11.11
C PHE A 202 0.55 -21.92 12.20
N LEU A 203 0.22 -22.24 13.45
CA LEU A 203 1.07 -21.94 14.59
C LEU A 203 1.96 -23.14 14.94
N MET A 204 3.27 -22.94 14.91
CA MET A 204 4.27 -24.00 15.16
C MET A 204 5.51 -23.46 15.89
N GLU A 205 6.46 -24.35 16.22
CA GLU A 205 7.75 -23.94 16.78
C GLU A 205 8.59 -23.18 15.74
N SER A 206 9.20 -22.06 16.17
CA SER A 206 9.94 -21.13 15.31
C SER A 206 11.08 -21.81 14.54
N THR A 207 11.77 -22.78 15.12
CA THR A 207 12.87 -23.48 14.41
C THR A 207 12.37 -24.34 13.25
N MET A 208 11.19 -24.95 13.39
CA MET A 208 10.61 -25.72 12.29
C MET A 208 10.08 -24.78 11.21
N LEU A 209 9.52 -23.65 11.64
CA LEU A 209 9.05 -22.60 10.76
C LEU A 209 10.20 -22.04 9.91
N ASP A 210 11.29 -21.62 10.54
CA ASP A 210 12.49 -21.08 9.89
C ASP A 210 13.04 -22.06 8.83
N TYR A 211 13.07 -23.34 9.16
CA TYR A 211 13.50 -24.40 8.23
C TYR A 211 12.60 -24.51 7.00
N ILE A 212 11.28 -24.38 7.18
CA ILE A 212 10.31 -24.44 6.06
C ILE A 212 10.41 -23.18 5.21
N VAL A 213 10.48 -22.00 5.82
CA VAL A 213 10.58 -20.71 5.10
C VAL A 213 11.88 -20.62 4.29
N GLN A 214 12.99 -21.17 4.79
CA GLN A 214 14.26 -21.27 4.05
C GLN A 214 14.17 -22.16 2.80
N ARG A 215 13.22 -23.10 2.74
CA ARG A 215 13.02 -24.01 1.61
C ARG A 215 11.92 -23.56 0.66
N ASP A 216 10.86 -22.96 1.20
CA ASP A 216 9.68 -22.52 0.48
C ASP A 216 9.52 -21.00 0.61
N CYS A 217 10.00 -20.24 -0.39
CA CYS A 217 9.92 -18.78 -0.42
C CYS A 217 8.49 -18.23 -0.52
N ASN A 218 7.48 -19.08 -0.75
CA ASN A 218 6.06 -18.69 -0.77
C ASN A 218 5.45 -18.58 0.63
N LEU A 219 6.21 -18.95 1.66
CA LEU A 219 5.79 -18.92 3.05
C LEU A 219 6.66 -17.93 3.83
N THR A 220 6.06 -17.27 4.80
CA THR A 220 6.72 -16.27 5.64
C THR A 220 6.30 -16.43 7.09
N GLN A 221 7.22 -16.09 7.98
CA GLN A 221 6.90 -15.88 9.38
C GLN A 221 6.21 -14.53 9.57
N ILE A 222 5.11 -14.51 10.32
CA ILE A 222 4.44 -13.27 10.75
C ILE A 222 4.65 -13.07 12.25
N GLY A 223 5.04 -11.86 12.63
CA GLY A 223 5.24 -11.46 14.01
C GLY A 223 6.49 -12.06 14.69
N GLY A 224 6.61 -11.78 15.99
CA GLY A 224 7.67 -12.32 16.84
C GLY A 224 7.33 -13.67 17.48
N LEU A 225 8.20 -14.11 18.39
CA LEU A 225 7.95 -15.29 19.22
C LEU A 225 6.83 -14.98 20.23
N LEU A 226 5.76 -15.79 20.22
CA LEU A 226 4.63 -15.65 21.15
C LEU A 226 4.93 -16.18 22.56
N ASP A 227 5.93 -17.05 22.66
CA ASP A 227 6.41 -17.63 23.89
C ASP A 227 7.92 -17.83 23.78
N THR A 228 8.62 -17.83 24.90
CA THR A 228 10.05 -18.15 24.95
C THR A 228 10.23 -19.50 25.61
N LYS A 229 10.36 -20.55 24.79
CA LYS A 229 10.68 -21.91 25.23
C LYS A 229 12.18 -22.14 25.08
N GLY A 230 12.85 -22.49 26.17
CA GLY A 230 14.15 -23.14 26.12
C GLY A 230 13.93 -24.64 25.91
N LYS A 231 14.66 -25.26 24.97
CA LYS A 231 14.81 -26.73 24.97
C LYS A 231 15.68 -27.10 26.17
N GLU A 232 15.09 -27.19 27.35
CA GLU A 232 15.70 -27.83 28.52
C GLU A 232 15.53 -29.36 28.40
N PHE A 233 16.23 -29.96 27.44
CA PHE A 233 16.38 -31.40 27.28
C PHE A 233 17.85 -31.62 26.89
N ILE A 234 18.75 -32.28 27.62
CA ILE A 234 18.68 -33.27 28.70
C ILE A 234 19.89 -32.97 29.59
N LYS A 235 19.71 -32.43 30.79
CA LYS A 235 20.81 -32.32 31.78
C LYS A 235 20.69 -33.32 32.93
N ILE A 236 19.67 -34.19 32.89
CA ILE A 236 19.38 -35.15 33.97
C ILE A 236 19.99 -36.54 33.69
N ILE A 237 20.52 -36.85 32.48
CA ILE A 237 21.05 -38.20 32.19
C ILE A 237 22.53 -38.27 31.77
N PHE A 238 23.21 -37.18 31.39
CA PHE A 238 24.64 -37.25 31.09
C PHE A 238 25.41 -36.09 31.71
N GLY A 239 26.00 -36.33 32.88
CA GLY A 239 27.25 -35.67 33.22
C GLY A 239 28.35 -36.32 32.40
N TYR A 240 28.79 -35.73 31.30
CA TYR A 240 30.10 -35.93 30.66
C TYR A 240 30.26 -34.97 29.47
N GLY A 241 31.39 -34.28 29.42
CA GLY A 241 32.15 -34.06 28.18
C GLY A 241 31.63 -33.05 27.14
N GLU A 242 32.33 -31.92 27.08
CA GLU A 242 32.97 -31.36 25.88
C GLU A 242 32.18 -31.04 24.58
N HIS A 243 32.29 -29.74 24.24
CA HIS A 243 32.73 -29.19 22.96
C HIS A 243 31.84 -29.29 21.68
N ILE A 244 31.81 -28.12 21.02
CA ILE A 244 31.62 -27.86 19.59
C ILE A 244 30.17 -27.89 19.09
N PHE A 245 29.62 -26.71 18.80
CA PHE A 245 29.45 -26.30 17.40
C PHE A 245 29.22 -24.79 17.30
N SER A 246 30.17 -24.15 16.62
CA SER A 246 30.16 -22.74 16.22
C SER A 246 29.25 -22.59 15.00
N VAL A 247 28.18 -21.81 15.09
CA VAL A 247 27.33 -21.47 13.93
C VAL A 247 27.83 -20.16 13.34
N LYS A 248 28.41 -20.28 12.15
CA LYS A 248 28.96 -19.21 11.34
C LYS A 248 27.84 -18.63 10.45
N LEU A 249 27.79 -17.31 10.46
CA LEU A 249 27.03 -16.35 9.64
C LEU A 249 26.50 -16.83 8.28
N CYS A 250 25.28 -16.39 7.95
CA CYS A 250 24.89 -16.05 6.59
C CYS A 250 24.62 -14.54 6.53
N SER A 251 25.69 -13.77 6.39
CA SER A 251 25.67 -12.41 5.87
C SER A 251 26.31 -12.46 4.49
N SER A 252 25.75 -11.72 3.51
CA SER A 252 26.24 -11.56 2.13
C SER A 252 25.86 -12.73 1.22
N LEU A 253 25.33 -12.60 -0.01
CA LEU A 253 25.20 -11.58 -1.06
C LEU A 253 24.30 -12.22 -2.16
N PRO A 254 24.01 -11.60 -3.33
CA PRO A 254 24.13 -10.20 -3.72
C PRO A 254 22.78 -9.50 -4.01
#